data_AF-A0A1H9XX15-F1
#
_entry.id   AF-A0A1H9XX15-F1
#
_cell.length_a   1.000
_cell.length_b   1.000
_cell.length_c   1.000
_cell.angle_alpha   90.00
_cell.angle_beta   90.00
_cell.angle_gamma   90.00
#
_symmetry.space_group_name_H-M   'P 1'
#
loop_
_entity.id
_entity.type
_entity.pdbx_description
1 polymer ?
#
loop_
_entity_poly.entity_id
_entity_poly.type
_entity_poly.pdbx_seq_one_letter_code
_entity_poly.pdbx_strand_id
1 'polypeptide(L)'
;MVGRRAYDFMYRTWAPWEGEARPELVDLVTSGRIAPGRAIDLGCGSGANSIFLAEHGFDVTGVDHSPVGLAKARRATPPSLSVGWLPGDLTATSIPRGSETAAELRLFGTSFEIERLAEPPRGSGSRAS
;
A
#
# COMPACT_ATOMS: atom_id res chain seq x y z
N MET A 1 -16.63 13.44 0.92
CA MET A 1 -15.30 12.87 1.25
C MET A 1 -14.78 13.58 2.48
N VAL A 2 -14.30 12.87 3.50
CA VAL A 2 -13.78 13.48 4.74
C VAL A 2 -12.45 14.18 4.42
N GLY A 3 -12.29 15.44 4.82
CA GLY A 3 -11.10 16.23 4.45
C GLY A 3 -9.85 15.87 5.26
N ARG A 4 -8.66 16.13 4.70
CA ARG A 4 -7.34 15.85 5.30
C ARG A 4 -7.21 16.21 6.78
N ARG A 5 -7.68 17.41 7.17
CA ARG A 5 -7.60 17.88 8.56
C ARG A 5 -8.43 17.02 9.53
N ALA A 6 -9.56 16.49 9.07
CA ALA A 6 -10.37 15.58 9.87
C ALA A 6 -9.68 14.22 10.01
N TYR A 7 -9.06 13.69 8.95
CA TYR A 7 -8.23 12.48 9.05
C TYR A 7 -7.04 12.66 10.00
N ASP A 8 -6.30 13.76 9.90
CA ASP A 8 -5.20 14.07 10.82
C ASP A 8 -5.65 14.12 12.28
N PHE A 9 -6.83 14.69 12.54
CA PHE A 9 -7.42 14.71 13.89
C PHE A 9 -7.76 13.30 14.38
N MET A 10 -8.45 12.49 13.56
CA MET A 10 -8.83 11.13 13.93
C MET A 10 -7.61 10.25 14.16
N TYR A 11 -6.56 10.35 13.34
CA TYR A 11 -5.29 9.67 13.60
C TYR A 11 -4.64 10.09 14.92
N ARG A 12 -4.84 11.31 15.42
CA ARG A 12 -4.26 11.73 16.72
C ARG A 12 -5.05 11.25 17.92
N THR A 13 -6.36 11.09 17.79
CA THR A 13 -7.27 10.90 18.93
C THR A 13 -7.85 9.50 18.96
N TRP A 14 -8.53 9.11 17.89
CA TRP A 14 -9.26 7.86 17.77
C TRP A 14 -9.55 7.57 16.29
N ALA A 15 -8.79 6.63 15.72
CA ALA A 15 -8.96 6.17 14.35
C ALA A 15 -9.50 4.73 14.38
N PRO A 16 -10.83 4.51 14.24
CA PRO A 16 -11.45 3.20 14.40
C PRO A 16 -11.07 2.17 13.31
N TRP A 17 -10.36 2.60 12.27
CA TRP A 17 -9.82 1.73 11.22
C TRP A 17 -8.36 1.34 11.45
N GLU A 18 -7.70 1.85 12.50
CA GLU A 18 -6.38 1.36 12.92
C GLU A 18 -6.53 0.02 13.66
N GLY A 19 -5.53 -0.84 13.49
CA GLY A 19 -5.50 -2.18 14.08
C GLY A 19 -4.52 -3.07 13.33
N GLU A 20 -4.76 -4.37 13.39
CA GLU A 20 -4.00 -5.37 12.63
C GLU A 20 -4.33 -5.32 11.13
N ALA A 21 -3.53 -6.03 10.34
CA ALA A 21 -3.81 -6.24 8.92
C ALA A 21 -5.21 -6.86 8.72
N ARG A 22 -5.85 -6.50 7.60
CA ARG A 22 -7.19 -6.99 7.23
C ARG A 22 -7.19 -8.53 7.17
N PRO A 23 -8.11 -9.23 7.85
CA PRO A 23 -8.17 -10.69 7.83
C PRO A 23 -8.20 -11.28 6.42
N GLU A 24 -8.90 -10.63 5.50
CA GLU A 24 -9.00 -11.07 4.10
C GLU A 24 -7.65 -11.05 3.39
N LEU A 25 -6.84 -10.01 3.65
CA LEU A 25 -5.48 -9.91 3.13
C LEU A 25 -4.58 -10.98 3.74
N VAL A 26 -4.70 -11.18 5.06
CA VAL A 26 -3.95 -12.22 5.78
C VAL A 26 -4.25 -13.58 5.17
N ASP A 27 -5.53 -13.91 4.98
CA ASP A 27 -5.96 -15.18 4.39
C ASP A 27 -5.47 -15.37 2.95
N LEU A 28 -5.32 -14.29 2.17
CA LEU A 28 -4.85 -14.37 0.78
C LEU A 28 -3.34 -14.66 0.71
N VAL A 29 -2.56 -13.95 1.53
CA VAL A 29 -1.10 -14.12 1.61
C VAL A 29 -0.76 -15.48 2.22
N THR A 30 -1.35 -15.81 3.36
CA THR A 30 -1.02 -17.04 4.10
C THR A 30 -1.50 -18.30 3.40
N SER A 31 -2.59 -18.25 2.63
CA SER A 31 -3.02 -19.37 1.80
C SER A 31 -2.18 -19.56 0.52
N GLY A 32 -1.22 -18.68 0.24
CA GLY A 32 -0.42 -18.71 -0.99
C GLY A 32 -1.22 -18.42 -2.27
N ARG A 33 -2.42 -17.83 -2.16
CA ARG A 33 -3.23 -17.43 -3.33
C ARG A 33 -2.59 -16.28 -4.09
N ILE A 34 -1.76 -15.50 -3.39
CA ILE A 34 -0.91 -14.47 -3.98
C ILE A 34 0.55 -14.75 -3.61
N ALA A 35 1.42 -14.73 -4.62
CA ALA A 35 2.85 -14.85 -4.42
C ALA A 35 3.45 -13.46 -4.08
N PRO A 36 4.53 -13.41 -3.28
CA PRO A 36 5.25 -12.18 -3.01
C PRO A 36 5.69 -11.48 -4.30
N GLY A 37 5.56 -10.16 -4.30
CA GLY A 37 5.88 -9.31 -5.44
C GLY A 37 5.78 -7.83 -5.04
N ARG A 38 5.66 -6.96 -6.04
CA ARG A 38 5.50 -5.52 -5.78
C ARG A 38 4.03 -5.20 -5.46
N ALA A 39 3.77 -4.47 -4.38
CA ALA A 39 2.46 -4.06 -3.93
C ALA A 39 2.41 -2.55 -3.65
N ILE A 40 1.26 -1.93 -3.89
CA ILE A 40 0.97 -0.55 -3.46
C ILE A 40 -0.26 -0.59 -2.56
N ASP A 41 -0.24 0.12 -1.43
CA ASP A 41 -1.34 0.20 -0.47
C ASP A 41 -1.90 1.63 -0.47
N LEU A 42 -3.06 1.82 -1.10
CA LEU A 42 -3.69 3.13 -1.27
C LEU A 42 -4.55 3.49 -0.05
N GLY A 43 -4.25 4.59 0.63
CA GLY A 43 -4.89 4.93 1.90
C GLY A 43 -4.35 4.07 3.04
N CYS A 44 -3.03 3.86 3.04
CA CYS A 44 -2.35 2.91 3.93
C CYS A 44 -2.46 3.26 5.42
N GLY A 45 -2.82 4.51 5.74
CA GLY A 45 -2.96 4.98 7.11
C GLY A 45 -1.73 4.75 7.96
N SER A 46 -1.90 4.04 9.07
CA SER A 46 -0.82 3.64 10.00
C SER A 46 0.01 2.45 9.52
N GLY A 47 -0.30 1.88 8.35
CA GLY A 47 0.58 0.95 7.66
C GLY A 47 0.40 -0.53 8.00
N ALA A 48 -0.64 -0.95 8.72
CA ALA A 48 -0.82 -2.34 9.16
C ALA A 48 -0.77 -3.36 8.00
N ASN A 49 -1.54 -3.15 6.94
CA ASN A 49 -1.54 -4.01 5.75
C ASN A 49 -0.18 -3.99 5.03
N SER A 50 0.38 -2.80 4.85
CA SER A 50 1.67 -2.60 4.21
C SER A 50 2.82 -3.31 4.94
N ILE A 51 2.84 -3.24 6.27
CA ILE A 51 3.85 -3.91 7.10
C ILE A 51 3.67 -5.42 7.01
N PHE A 52 2.44 -5.92 7.15
CA PHE A 52 2.16 -7.34 7.00
C PHE A 52 2.61 -7.90 5.64
N LEU A 53 2.35 -7.17 4.55
CA LEU A 53 2.83 -7.53 3.22
C LEU A 53 4.38 -7.57 3.18
N ALA A 54 5.05 -6.56 3.73
CA ALA A 54 6.51 -6.52 3.77
C ALA A 54 7.11 -7.69 4.59
N GLU A 55 6.48 -8.07 5.70
CA GLU A 55 6.87 -9.25 6.50
C GLU A 55 6.79 -10.55 5.69
N HIS A 56 5.89 -10.60 4.71
CA HIS A 56 5.70 -11.75 3.82
C HIS A 56 6.44 -11.61 2.49
N GLY A 57 7.45 -10.73 2.43
CA GLY A 57 8.39 -10.63 1.32
C GLY A 57 7.91 -9.81 0.13
N PHE A 58 6.82 -9.04 0.29
CA PHE A 58 6.40 -8.09 -0.74
C PHE A 58 7.26 -6.82 -0.70
N ASP A 59 7.49 -6.23 -1.86
CA ASP A 59 8.06 -4.89 -2.00
C ASP A 59 6.90 -3.88 -2.01
N VAL A 60 6.74 -3.14 -0.91
CA VAL A 60 5.51 -2.39 -0.63
C VAL A 60 5.73 -0.89 -0.69
N THR A 61 4.82 -0.19 -1.39
CA THR A 61 4.66 1.25 -1.31
C THR A 61 3.31 1.62 -0.69
N GLY A 62 3.30 2.20 0.52
CA GLY A 62 2.10 2.76 1.14
C GLY A 62 1.91 4.23 0.77
N VAL A 63 0.69 4.59 0.36
CA VAL A 63 0.30 5.96 -0.01
C VAL A 63 -0.82 6.43 0.90
N ASP A 64 -0.67 7.59 1.52
CA ASP A 64 -1.78 8.23 2.26
C ASP A 64 -1.70 9.76 2.16
N HIS A 65 -2.85 10.42 2.22
CA HIS A 65 -2.93 11.88 2.17
C HIS A 65 -2.70 12.53 3.55
N SER A 66 -2.84 11.75 4.64
CA SER A 66 -2.61 12.17 6.02
C SER A 66 -1.12 12.06 6.39
N PRO A 67 -0.43 13.18 6.64
CA PRO A 67 0.93 13.15 7.15
C PRO A 67 1.01 12.50 8.54
N VAL A 68 -0.07 12.55 9.34
CA VAL A 68 -0.11 11.91 10.66
C VAL A 68 -0.14 10.40 10.52
N GLY A 69 -0.98 9.85 9.62
CA GLY A 69 -1.02 8.43 9.30
C GLY A 69 0.37 7.93 8.85
N LEU A 70 0.97 8.60 7.87
CA LEU A 70 2.31 8.24 7.38
C LEU A 70 3.39 8.31 8.47
N ALA A 71 3.31 9.29 9.38
CA ALA A 71 4.26 9.37 10.49
C ALA A 71 4.08 8.22 11.50
N LYS A 72 2.85 7.72 11.69
CA LYS A 72 2.62 6.49 12.46
C LYS A 72 3.14 5.27 11.73
N ALA A 73 2.88 5.15 10.42
CA ALA A 73 3.36 4.05 9.61
C ALA A 73 4.88 3.90 9.65
N ARG A 74 5.61 5.01 9.49
CA ARG A 74 7.07 5.04 9.64
C ARG A 74 7.55 4.59 11.01
N ARG A 75 6.84 4.95 12.09
CA ARG A 75 7.17 4.55 13.46
C ARG A 75 6.85 3.08 13.75
N ALA A 76 5.76 2.57 13.16
CA ALA A 76 5.34 1.19 13.32
C ALA A 76 6.20 0.21 12.49
N THR A 77 6.84 0.69 11.42
CA THR A 77 7.70 -0.13 10.55
C THR A 77 8.93 -0.62 11.33
N PRO A 78 9.10 -1.94 11.53
CA PRO A 78 10.30 -2.49 12.15
C PRO A 78 11.56 -2.13 11.33
N PRO A 79 12.72 -1.91 11.98
CA PRO A 79 13.97 -1.59 11.26
C PRO A 79 14.44 -2.66 10.27
N SER A 80 13.96 -3.90 10.40
CA SER A 80 14.25 -5.01 9.50
C SER A 80 13.43 -5.00 8.21
N LEU A 81 12.40 -4.17 8.11
CA LEU A 81 11.52 -4.07 6.95
C LEU A 81 11.75 -2.77 6.20
N SER A 82 11.63 -2.84 4.87
CA SER A 82 11.65 -1.67 3.99
C SER A 82 10.28 -1.48 3.37
N VAL A 83 9.62 -0.37 3.71
CA VAL A 83 8.34 0.04 3.10
C VAL A 83 8.47 1.48 2.59
N GLY A 84 8.11 1.70 1.32
CA GLY A 84 8.07 3.03 0.72
C GLY A 84 6.84 3.79 1.18
N TRP A 85 7.00 4.90 1.91
CA TRP A 85 5.87 5.71 2.38
C TRP A 85 5.79 7.02 1.60
N LEU A 86 4.72 7.20 0.82
CA LEU A 86 4.53 8.36 -0.05
C LEU A 86 3.28 9.17 0.36
N PRO A 87 3.39 10.51 0.47
CA PRO A 87 2.21 11.35 0.52
C PRO A 87 1.50 11.32 -0.83
N GLY A 88 0.19 11.07 -0.84
CA GLY A 88 -0.59 11.06 -2.08
C GLY A 88 -2.07 11.30 -1.85
N ASP A 89 -2.70 12.03 -2.76
CA ASP A 89 -4.14 12.24 -2.79
C ASP A 89 -4.76 11.22 -3.75
N LEU A 90 -5.59 10.32 -3.22
CA LEU A 90 -6.24 9.27 -4.02
C LEU A 90 -7.34 9.80 -4.95
N THR A 91 -7.70 11.07 -4.83
CA THR A 91 -8.61 11.76 -5.77
C THR A 91 -7.88 12.36 -6.96
N ALA A 92 -6.55 12.40 -6.93
CA ALA A 92 -5.76 12.87 -8.04
C ALA A 92 -5.87 11.90 -9.23
N THR A 93 -5.80 12.44 -10.45
CA THR A 93 -5.87 11.67 -11.69
C THR A 93 -4.64 10.80 -11.96
N SER A 94 -3.62 10.88 -11.10
CA SER A 94 -2.40 10.07 -11.17
C SER A 94 -1.94 9.66 -9.78
N ILE A 95 -1.65 8.37 -9.61
CA ILE A 95 -1.03 7.86 -8.40
C ILE A 95 0.49 8.10 -8.50
N PRO A 96 1.15 8.59 -7.44
CA PRO A 96 2.61 8.71 -7.41
C PRO A 96 3.23 7.35 -7.75
N ARG A 97 3.96 7.28 -8.88
CA ARG A 97 4.66 6.05 -9.24
C ARG A 97 5.88 5.87 -8.34
N GLY A 98 5.82 4.87 -7.46
CA GLY A 98 7.02 4.14 -7.05
C GLY A 98 7.62 3.45 -8.29
N SER A 99 8.90 3.09 -8.22
CA SER A 99 9.66 2.51 -9.34
C SER A 99 9.04 1.20 -9.84
N GLU A 100 8.16 1.30 -10.85
CA GLU A 100 7.43 0.27 -11.61
C GLU A 100 6.78 -0.83 -10.73
N THR A 101 5.49 -1.13 -10.84
CA THR A 101 4.77 -2.04 -9.91
C THR A 101 4.16 -3.22 -10.70
N ALA A 102 4.09 -4.43 -10.11
CA ALA A 102 3.53 -5.65 -10.73
C ALA A 102 2.18 -6.10 -10.13
N ALA A 103 1.77 -5.57 -8.98
CA ALA A 103 0.40 -5.67 -8.47
C ALA A 103 0.00 -4.34 -7.82
N GLU A 104 -1.18 -3.83 -8.16
CA GLU A 104 -1.74 -2.64 -7.53
C GLU A 104 -2.86 -3.08 -6.58
N LEU A 105 -2.65 -2.94 -5.27
CA LEU A 105 -3.69 -3.20 -4.29
C LEU A 105 -4.41 -1.88 -4.00
N ARG A 106 -5.60 -1.71 -4.56
CA ARG A 106 -6.41 -0.51 -4.33
C ARG A 106 -7.28 -0.73 -3.09
N LEU A 107 -6.87 -0.18 -1.95
CA LEU A 107 -7.77 -0.08 -0.80
C LEU A 107 -8.60 1.20 -0.93
N PHE A 108 -9.92 1.07 -0.94
CA PHE A 108 -10.85 2.20 -0.89
C PHE A 108 -11.77 2.02 0.31
N GLY A 109 -11.48 2.73 1.41
CA GLY A 109 -12.33 2.71 2.60
C GLY A 109 -12.42 1.34 3.26
N THR A 110 -13.60 0.72 3.23
CA THR A 110 -13.91 -0.60 3.82
C THR A 110 -13.89 -1.76 2.81
N SER A 111 -13.50 -1.50 1.56
CA SER A 111 -13.58 -2.48 0.47
C SER A 111 -12.20 -2.75 -0.13
N PHE A 112 -11.97 -4.02 -0.46
CA PHE A 112 -10.70 -4.59 -0.90
C PHE A 112 -10.90 -5.21 -2.29
N GLU A 113 -10.18 -4.72 -3.29
CA GLU A 113 -10.13 -5.30 -4.64
C GLU A 113 -8.66 -5.54 -5.01
N ILE A 114 -8.31 -6.80 -5.33
CA ILE A 114 -7.01 -7.14 -5.93
C ILE A 114 -7.18 -7.09 -7.44
N GLU A 115 -6.68 -6.02 -8.06
CA GLU A 115 -6.48 -6.00 -9.50
C GLU A 115 -5.03 -6.35 -9.81
N ARG A 116 -4.81 -7.51 -10.43
CA ARG A 116 -3.51 -7.90 -10.95
C ARG A 116 -3.21 -7.00 -12.16
N LEU A 117 -2.26 -6.08 -12.05
CA LEU A 117 -1.78 -5.33 -13.20
C LEU A 117 -1.16 -6.30 -14.21
N ALA A 118 -1.58 -6.20 -15.47
CA ALA A 118 -0.95 -6.93 -16.55
C ALA A 118 0.54 -6.59 -16.61
N GLU A 119 1.40 -7.60 -16.81
CA GLU A 119 2.83 -7.36 -17.05
C GLU A 119 2.98 -6.37 -18.22
N PRO A 120 3.85 -5.33 -18.11
CA PRO A 120 4.19 -4.56 -19.30
C PRO A 120 4.75 -5.51 -20.36
N PRO A 121 4.40 -5.34 -21.65
CA PRO A 121 4.93 -6.18 -22.70
C PRO A 121 6.45 -6.15 -22.63
N ARG A 122 7.09 -7.34 -22.52
CA ARG A 122 8.55 -7.44 -22.55
C ARG A 122 9.01 -6.75 -23.82
N GLY A 123 9.73 -5.64 -23.67
CA GLY A 123 10.35 -4.95 -24.79
C GLY A 123 11.11 -5.95 -25.62
N SER A 124 10.74 -6.09 -26.89
CA SER A 124 11.46 -6.91 -27.85
C SER A 124 12.88 -6.38 -27.93
N GLY A 125 13.82 -7.15 -27.40
CA GLY A 125 15.24 -6.93 -27.63
C GLY A 125 15.52 -7.05 -29.12
N SER A 126 15.55 -5.91 -29.82
CA SER A 126 16.17 -5.81 -31.13
C SER A 126 17.68 -5.93 -30.94
N ARG A 127 18.19 -7.14 -31.10
CA ARG A 127 19.55 -7.34 -31.64
C ARG A 127 19.46 -7.10 -33.15
N ALA A 128 20.11 -6.05 -33.61
CA ALA A 128 20.64 -5.94 -34.97
C ALA A 128 22.06 -5.36 -34.76
N SER A 129 23.09 -6.22 -34.79
CA SER A 129 23.85 -6.64 -35.97
C SER A 129 24.75 -5.53 -36.48
#